data_AF-A0A1B6ML41-F1
#
_entry.id   AF-A0A1B6ML41-F1
#
_cell.length_a   1.000
_cell.length_b   1.000
_cell.length_c   1.000
_cell.angle_alpha   90.00
_cell.angle_beta   90.00
_cell.angle_gamma   90.00
#
_symmetry.space_group_name_H-M   'P 1'
#
loop_
_entity.id
_entity.type
_entity.pdbx_description
1 polymer ?
#
loop_
_entity_poly.entity_id
_entity_poly.type
_entity_poly.pdbx_seq_one_letter_code
_entity_poly.pdbx_strand_id
1 'polypeptide(L)'
;MELLEQLKNTIANIDDDNVPSWVRRYYHKLALTCRKNSAHLKQVVVTDENVDEDCILLEKLTINCPFTTSYTFRTLKPFILIDGKTVPPRLELLSEICSRQHRRYKRHPIVYKYLQKRHVRAINKLCSTHFWPGIDISEALEFPEFSVVVEYHRIVIGFGFLVPDVTHSDAYISFIFTLPGWRRAGIARYMLYHLINTCRGKDITLHVSASNTSALLLYQQFAFKPEEFIQNFYDKFMPPTSTECRHAFFLRLCK
;
A
#
# COMPACT_ATOMS: atom_id res chain seq x y z
N MET A 1 26.44 20.56 6.88
CA MET A 1 26.61 19.63 8.00
C MET A 1 25.38 19.67 8.90
N GLU A 2 25.02 20.85 9.40
CA GLU A 2 23.82 21.10 10.24
C GLU A 2 22.47 20.64 9.62
N LEU A 3 22.30 20.78 8.30
CA LEU A 3 21.10 20.34 7.57
C LEU A 3 20.99 18.80 7.45
N LEU A 4 22.13 18.11 7.56
CA LEU A 4 22.24 16.65 7.51
C LEU A 4 22.01 16.06 8.92
N GLU A 5 22.45 16.77 9.96
CA GLU A 5 22.06 16.56 11.37
C GLU A 5 20.54 16.73 11.55
N GLN A 6 19.96 17.81 11.02
CA GLN A 6 18.52 18.05 11.11
C GLN A 6 17.72 16.99 10.34
N LEU A 7 18.19 16.55 9.17
CA LEU A 7 17.55 15.46 8.41
C LEU A 7 17.63 14.13 9.17
N LYS A 8 18.79 13.82 9.77
CA LYS A 8 18.96 12.64 10.64
C LYS A 8 18.03 12.71 11.85
N ASN A 9 17.89 13.88 12.48
CA ASN A 9 17.04 14.08 13.65
C ASN A 9 15.54 14.04 13.30
N THR A 10 15.10 14.59 12.16
CA THR A 10 13.71 14.47 11.70
C THR A 10 13.36 13.05 11.29
N ILE A 11 14.32 12.30 10.74
CA ILE A 11 14.17 10.88 10.43
C ILE A 11 14.21 10.00 11.70
N ALA A 12 14.94 10.42 12.74
CA ALA A 12 15.00 9.74 14.03
C ALA A 12 13.79 10.04 14.94
N ASN A 13 13.15 11.20 14.77
CA ASN A 13 11.99 11.63 15.57
C ASN A 13 10.63 11.14 15.02
N ILE A 14 10.61 10.53 13.83
CA ILE A 14 9.50 9.71 13.37
C ILE A 14 9.83 8.31 13.89
N ASP A 15 9.07 7.78 14.84
CA ASP A 15 9.21 6.40 15.35
C ASP A 15 9.32 5.42 14.16
N ASP A 16 10.53 5.08 13.77
CA ASP A 16 10.74 4.30 12.56
C ASP A 16 12.10 3.60 12.54
N ASP A 17 12.18 2.56 13.38
CA ASP A 17 13.01 1.39 13.09
C ASP A 17 12.56 0.65 11.80
N ASN A 18 11.56 1.18 11.07
CA ASN A 18 10.96 0.57 9.89
C ASN A 18 10.90 1.47 8.65
N VAL A 19 11.59 2.63 8.55
CA VAL A 19 11.82 3.27 7.24
C VAL A 19 12.96 2.51 6.57
N PRO A 20 12.69 1.67 5.56
CA PRO A 20 13.76 0.94 4.91
C PRO A 20 14.72 1.93 4.23
N SER A 21 16.02 1.67 4.29
CA SER A 21 17.05 2.57 3.74
C SER A 21 16.84 2.90 2.24
N TRP A 22 16.12 2.05 1.51
CA TRP A 22 15.70 2.27 0.12
C TRP A 22 14.70 3.42 -0.04
N VAL A 23 13.83 3.68 0.95
CA VAL A 23 12.92 4.84 0.91
C VAL A 23 13.71 6.15 0.98
N ARG A 24 14.72 6.22 1.85
CA ARG A 24 15.63 7.39 1.96
C ARG A 24 16.44 7.57 0.66
N ARG A 25 16.90 6.49 0.04
CA ARG A 25 17.65 6.49 -1.22
C ARG A 25 16.80 6.80 -2.45
N TYR A 26 15.57 6.29 -2.56
CA TYR A 26 14.60 6.69 -3.59
C TYR A 26 14.35 8.20 -3.54
N TYR A 27 14.18 8.78 -2.34
CA TYR A 27 14.05 10.22 -2.18
C TYR A 27 15.29 11.00 -2.58
N HIS A 28 16.47 10.49 -2.21
CA HIS A 28 17.74 11.04 -2.64
C HIS A 28 17.90 10.96 -4.17
N LYS A 29 17.51 9.85 -4.79
CA LYS A 29 17.57 9.63 -6.25
C LYS A 29 16.52 10.43 -7.00
N LEU A 30 15.31 10.62 -6.48
CA LEU A 30 14.31 11.53 -7.05
C LEU A 30 14.81 12.98 -7.00
N ALA A 31 15.35 13.39 -5.85
CA ALA A 31 16.01 14.68 -5.69
C ALA A 31 17.22 14.83 -6.63
N LEU A 32 18.02 13.79 -6.87
CA LEU A 32 19.13 13.83 -7.82
C LEU A 32 18.68 13.77 -9.29
N THR A 33 17.57 13.09 -9.60
CA THR A 33 17.02 12.96 -10.96
C THR A 33 16.38 14.29 -11.40
N CYS A 34 15.78 15.04 -10.47
CA CYS A 34 15.41 16.44 -10.69
C CYS A 34 16.62 17.38 -10.93
N ARG A 35 17.87 16.89 -10.80
CA ARG A 35 19.11 17.61 -11.17
C ARG A 35 19.57 17.31 -12.59
N LYS A 36 19.19 16.15 -13.17
CA LYS A 36 19.73 15.66 -14.45
C LYS A 36 18.89 16.06 -15.67
N ASN A 37 18.52 17.35 -15.74
CA ASN A 37 18.26 18.02 -17.02
C ASN A 37 19.45 18.88 -17.48
N SER A 38 20.65 18.60 -16.98
CA SER A 38 21.90 19.08 -17.58
C SER A 38 22.99 18.03 -17.36
N ALA A 39 23.85 17.91 -18.38
CA ALA A 39 24.66 16.76 -18.74
C ALA A 39 25.69 16.29 -17.70
N HIS A 40 26.13 15.04 -17.91
CA HIS A 40 27.30 14.36 -17.34
C HIS A 40 27.41 14.24 -15.81
N LEU A 41 27.32 13.01 -15.31
CA LEU A 41 28.53 12.26 -14.96
C LEU A 41 28.16 10.81 -14.62
N LYS A 42 28.96 9.91 -15.20
CA LYS A 42 29.12 8.50 -14.85
C LYS A 42 30.05 8.41 -13.62
N GLN A 43 29.95 7.28 -12.95
CA GLN A 43 30.91 6.63 -12.05
C GLN A 43 30.92 6.96 -10.54
N VAL A 44 31.08 5.85 -9.80
CA VAL A 44 31.42 5.66 -8.37
C VAL A 44 30.23 5.93 -7.43
N VAL A 45 29.63 4.95 -6.77
CA VAL A 45 30.19 4.03 -5.76
C VAL A 45 29.46 2.68 -5.81
N VAL A 46 30.22 1.60 -5.92
CA VAL A 46 29.82 0.23 -5.55
C VAL A 46 30.12 0.09 -4.06
N THR A 47 29.10 -0.14 -3.23
CA THR A 47 29.23 -0.75 -1.90
C THR A 47 27.99 -1.59 -1.63
N ASP A 48 28.25 -2.86 -1.34
CA ASP A 48 27.32 -3.94 -1.05
C ASP A 48 26.23 -3.58 -0.03
N GLU A 49 24.99 -3.75 -0.46
CA GLU A 49 23.88 -4.45 0.21
C GLU A 49 22.66 -4.23 -0.70
N ASN A 50 22.48 -5.17 -1.65
CA ASN A 50 21.44 -5.17 -2.67
C ASN A 50 20.05 -5.34 -2.02
N VAL A 51 19.37 -4.23 -1.74
CA VAL A 51 17.92 -4.23 -1.53
C VAL A 51 17.25 -3.75 -2.81
N ASP A 52 16.53 -4.69 -3.41
CA ASP A 52 15.90 -4.71 -4.73
C ASP A 52 14.84 -3.59 -4.94
N GLU A 53 15.29 -2.34 -5.12
CA GLU A 53 14.47 -1.15 -5.39
C GLU A 53 13.66 -1.23 -6.70
N ASP A 54 14.00 -2.15 -7.60
CA ASP A 54 13.27 -2.39 -8.85
C ASP A 54 11.96 -3.17 -8.62
N CYS A 55 11.74 -3.73 -7.43
CA CYS A 55 10.61 -4.63 -7.19
C CYS A 55 9.24 -3.97 -7.03
N ILE A 56 9.16 -2.73 -6.54
CA ILE A 56 7.87 -2.03 -6.37
C ILE A 56 7.52 -1.12 -7.55
N LEU A 57 8.47 -0.96 -8.49
CA LEU A 57 8.28 -0.18 -9.69
C LEU A 57 7.49 -1.01 -10.70
N LEU A 58 6.35 -0.47 -11.09
CA LEU A 58 5.51 -1.09 -12.09
C LEU A 58 6.10 -0.87 -13.49
N GLU A 59 6.00 -1.89 -14.33
CA GLU A 59 6.24 -1.77 -15.76
C GLU A 59 5.34 -0.66 -16.37
N LYS A 60 5.80 -0.04 -17.47
CA LYS A 60 5.02 1.00 -18.14
C LYS A 60 3.75 0.36 -18.71
N LEU A 61 2.60 0.89 -18.30
CA LEU A 61 1.34 0.57 -18.95
C LEU A 61 1.34 1.10 -20.38
N THR A 62 1.04 0.23 -21.33
CA THR A 62 0.90 0.58 -22.74
C THR A 62 -0.54 0.93 -23.11
N ILE A 63 -1.54 0.36 -22.42
CA ILE A 63 -2.95 0.51 -22.79
C ILE A 63 -3.86 0.54 -21.55
N ASN A 64 -4.75 1.54 -21.48
CA ASN A 64 -5.82 1.64 -20.49
C ASN A 64 -7.16 1.32 -21.16
N CYS A 65 -7.53 0.04 -21.23
CA CYS A 65 -8.82 -0.39 -21.77
C CYS A 65 -9.72 -0.97 -20.68
N PRO A 66 -11.04 -0.82 -20.81
CA PRO A 66 -11.99 -1.64 -20.05
C PRO A 66 -11.70 -3.13 -20.29
N PHE A 67 -11.98 -3.97 -19.30
CA PHE A 67 -11.81 -5.42 -19.40
C PHE A 67 -12.92 -6.14 -18.67
N THR A 68 -13.27 -7.33 -19.13
CA THR A 68 -14.34 -8.15 -18.55
C THR A 68 -13.75 -9.14 -17.56
N THR A 69 -14.36 -9.26 -16.39
CA THR A 69 -13.90 -10.20 -15.34
C THR A 69 -14.42 -11.60 -15.59
N SER A 70 -13.63 -12.60 -15.19
CA SER A 70 -14.01 -14.01 -15.29
C SER A 70 -15.04 -14.42 -14.24
N TYR A 71 -15.04 -13.79 -13.07
CA TYR A 71 -15.88 -14.18 -11.95
C TYR A 71 -17.33 -13.69 -12.07
N THR A 72 -17.54 -12.38 -12.25
CA THR A 72 -18.91 -11.81 -12.41
C THR A 72 -19.31 -11.51 -13.85
N PHE A 73 -18.45 -11.73 -14.84
CA PHE A 73 -18.65 -11.33 -16.24
C PHE A 73 -18.95 -9.83 -16.43
N ARG A 74 -18.54 -8.99 -15.47
CA ARG A 74 -18.75 -7.54 -15.53
C ARG A 74 -17.60 -6.87 -16.29
N THR A 75 -17.94 -5.88 -17.11
CA THR A 75 -16.94 -5.02 -17.74
C THR A 75 -16.52 -3.92 -16.78
N LEU A 76 -15.27 -3.97 -16.33
CA LEU A 76 -14.67 -2.98 -15.45
C LEU A 76 -14.05 -1.85 -16.26
N LYS A 77 -14.11 -0.64 -15.69
CA LYS A 77 -13.38 0.52 -16.21
C LYS A 77 -11.87 0.33 -16.01
N PRO A 78 -11.02 0.99 -16.83
CA PRO A 78 -9.56 0.90 -16.69
C PRO A 78 -9.03 1.45 -15.35
N PHE A 79 -9.81 2.27 -14.66
CA PHE A 79 -9.51 2.81 -13.33
C PHE A 79 -10.77 2.90 -12.49
N ILE A 80 -10.60 2.81 -11.18
CA ILE A 80 -11.64 3.03 -10.18
C ILE A 80 -11.81 4.53 -9.94
N LEU A 81 -10.68 5.23 -9.69
CA LEU A 81 -10.64 6.67 -9.39
C LEU A 81 -9.27 7.25 -9.78
N ILE A 82 -9.28 8.47 -10.29
CA ILE A 82 -8.08 9.30 -10.45
C ILE A 82 -8.22 10.50 -9.49
N ASP A 83 -7.36 10.56 -8.49
CA ASP A 83 -7.40 11.56 -7.44
C ASP A 83 -6.21 12.54 -7.57
N GLY A 84 -6.53 13.75 -8.02
CA GLY A 84 -5.57 14.85 -8.10
C GLY A 84 -5.55 15.76 -6.87
N LYS A 85 -6.39 15.51 -5.86
CA LYS A 85 -6.62 16.42 -4.72
C LYS A 85 -5.88 15.96 -3.48
N THR A 86 -5.89 14.66 -3.17
CA THR A 86 -5.27 14.12 -1.94
C THR A 86 -3.78 14.42 -1.89
N VAL A 87 -3.32 14.90 -0.73
CA VAL A 87 -1.92 15.22 -0.47
C VAL A 87 -1.48 14.47 0.78
N PRO A 88 -0.81 13.32 0.64
CA PRO A 88 -0.27 12.60 1.78
C PRO A 88 0.96 13.32 2.37
N PRO A 89 1.30 13.07 3.64
CA PRO A 89 2.44 13.71 4.31
C PRO A 89 3.75 13.63 3.51
N ARG A 90 3.96 12.50 2.83
CA ARG A 90 5.12 12.25 1.98
C ARG A 90 5.17 13.14 0.72
N LEU A 91 4.02 13.56 0.19
CA LEU A 91 3.96 14.54 -0.90
C LEU A 91 4.11 15.98 -0.39
N GLU A 92 3.63 16.29 0.81
CA GLU A 92 3.83 17.58 1.46
C GLU A 92 5.32 17.83 1.71
N LEU A 93 6.00 16.86 2.31
CA LEU A 93 7.45 16.89 2.54
C LEU A 93 8.24 17.05 1.23
N LEU A 94 7.86 16.29 0.19
CA LEU A 94 8.51 16.41 -1.11
C LEU A 94 8.33 17.81 -1.72
N SER A 95 7.12 18.38 -1.61
CA SER A 95 6.83 19.74 -2.07
C SER A 95 7.68 20.78 -1.33
N GLU A 96 7.80 20.63 -0.01
CA GLU A 96 8.62 21.51 0.82
C GLU A 96 10.10 21.47 0.43
N ILE A 97 10.67 20.26 0.27
CA ILE A 97 12.06 20.08 -0.15
C ILE A 97 12.31 20.72 -1.52
N CYS A 98 11.42 20.48 -2.48
CA CYS A 98 11.55 21.06 -3.82
C CYS A 98 11.47 22.59 -3.80
N SER A 99 10.59 23.16 -2.98
CA SER A 99 10.47 24.61 -2.79
C SER A 99 11.78 25.21 -2.25
N ARG A 100 12.33 24.66 -1.17
CA ARG A 100 13.60 25.12 -0.56
C ARG A 100 14.78 25.03 -1.53
N GLN A 101 14.77 24.04 -2.41
CA GLN A 101 15.82 23.85 -3.42
C GLN A 101 15.58 24.62 -4.72
N HIS A 102 14.55 25.47 -4.79
CA HIS A 102 14.14 26.21 -6.00
C HIS A 102 13.94 25.29 -7.22
N ARG A 103 13.39 24.10 -6.98
CA ARG A 103 13.17 23.07 -8.01
C ARG A 103 11.72 22.99 -8.41
N ARG A 104 11.50 22.90 -9.73
CA ARG A 104 10.17 22.61 -10.28
C ARG A 104 9.79 21.17 -9.95
N TYR A 105 8.72 21.01 -9.19
CA TYR A 105 8.10 19.72 -8.88
C TYR A 105 6.69 19.68 -9.46
N LYS A 106 6.44 18.70 -10.35
CA LYS A 106 5.11 18.45 -10.90
C LYS A 106 4.50 17.26 -10.16
N ARG A 107 3.42 17.52 -9.42
CA ARG A 107 2.67 16.46 -8.74
C ARG A 107 1.90 15.60 -9.74
N HIS A 108 1.98 14.29 -9.57
CA HIS A 108 1.13 13.33 -10.27
C HIS A 108 -0.12 12.99 -9.46
N PRO A 109 -1.25 12.60 -10.10
CA PRO A 109 -2.42 12.13 -9.38
C PRO A 109 -2.15 10.75 -8.75
N ILE A 110 -2.88 10.46 -7.68
CA ILE A 110 -3.00 9.11 -7.12
C ILE A 110 -4.07 8.38 -7.92
N VAL A 111 -3.76 7.17 -8.41
CA VAL A 111 -4.67 6.40 -9.27
C VAL A 111 -5.06 5.10 -8.58
N TYR A 112 -6.36 4.88 -8.43
CA TYR A 112 -6.94 3.64 -7.92
C TYR A 112 -7.33 2.77 -9.11
N LYS A 113 -6.84 1.54 -9.15
CA LYS A 113 -7.11 0.55 -10.21
C LYS A 113 -7.46 -0.79 -9.61
N TYR A 114 -8.04 -1.65 -10.42
CA TYR A 114 -8.17 -3.06 -10.10
C TYR A 114 -6.80 -3.76 -10.19
N LEU A 115 -6.69 -4.91 -9.54
CA LEU A 115 -5.50 -5.76 -9.62
C LEU A 115 -5.24 -6.17 -11.07
N GLN A 116 -3.96 -6.20 -11.43
CA GLN A 116 -3.47 -6.58 -12.75
C GLN A 116 -2.20 -7.40 -12.54
N LYS A 117 -1.85 -8.25 -13.51
CA LYS A 117 -0.65 -9.09 -13.45
C LYS A 117 0.63 -8.30 -13.14
N ARG A 118 0.77 -7.09 -13.69
CA ARG A 118 1.92 -6.21 -13.42
C ARG A 118 2.08 -5.79 -11.95
N HIS A 119 1.01 -5.84 -11.15
CA HIS A 119 1.04 -5.48 -9.74
C HIS A 119 1.57 -6.60 -8.84
N VAL A 120 1.44 -7.86 -9.28
CA VAL A 120 1.67 -9.05 -8.43
C VAL A 120 3.06 -9.05 -7.80
N ARG A 121 4.11 -8.85 -8.60
CA ARG A 121 5.49 -8.81 -8.10
C ARG A 121 5.68 -7.76 -7.01
N ALA A 122 5.19 -6.55 -7.25
CA ALA A 122 5.32 -5.44 -6.32
C ALA A 122 4.54 -5.68 -5.02
N ILE A 123 3.31 -6.19 -5.13
CA ILE A 123 2.44 -6.45 -3.97
C ILE A 123 2.98 -7.64 -3.16
N ASN A 124 3.38 -8.76 -3.78
CA ASN A 124 3.97 -9.89 -3.07
C ASN A 124 5.23 -9.45 -2.30
N LYS A 125 6.05 -8.57 -2.89
CA LYS A 125 7.21 -8.00 -2.18
C LYS A 125 6.78 -7.16 -0.98
N LEU A 126 5.80 -6.26 -1.14
CA LEU A 126 5.26 -5.47 -0.03
C LEU A 126 4.68 -6.37 1.06
N CYS A 127 3.97 -7.44 0.68
CA CYS A 127 3.41 -8.39 1.63
C CYS A 127 4.49 -9.12 2.41
N SER A 128 5.52 -9.63 1.74
CA SER A 128 6.65 -10.29 2.41
C SER A 128 7.43 -9.36 3.35
N THR A 129 7.34 -8.04 3.16
CA THR A 129 8.05 -7.04 3.97
C THR A 129 7.21 -6.56 5.16
N HIS A 130 5.88 -6.47 5.02
CA HIS A 130 5.00 -5.82 6.01
C HIS A 130 3.98 -6.74 6.66
N PHE A 131 3.85 -7.98 6.20
CA PHE A 131 3.01 -9.01 6.80
C PHE A 131 3.89 -10.20 7.19
N TRP A 132 3.89 -11.27 6.39
CA TRP A 132 4.72 -12.47 6.60
C TRP A 132 5.23 -13.02 5.26
N PRO A 133 6.33 -13.80 5.25
CA PRO A 133 6.86 -14.37 4.02
C PRO A 133 5.92 -15.39 3.39
N GLY A 134 6.04 -15.60 2.08
CA GLY A 134 5.28 -16.64 1.37
C GLY A 134 3.85 -16.25 0.94
N ILE A 135 3.42 -15.02 1.17
CA ILE A 135 2.15 -14.52 0.63
C ILE A 135 2.25 -14.41 -0.89
N ASP A 136 1.32 -15.08 -1.59
CA ASP A 136 1.09 -14.90 -3.02
C ASP A 136 -0.32 -14.38 -3.29
N ILE A 137 -0.41 -13.22 -3.92
CA ILE A 137 -1.68 -12.57 -4.26
C ILE A 137 -2.17 -12.92 -5.68
N SER A 138 -1.50 -13.83 -6.39
CA SER A 138 -1.86 -14.23 -7.76
C SER A 138 -3.28 -14.77 -7.86
N GLU A 139 -3.80 -15.45 -6.84
CA GLU A 139 -5.18 -15.95 -6.78
C GLU A 139 -6.22 -14.82 -6.90
N ALA A 140 -5.92 -13.63 -6.37
CA ALA A 140 -6.82 -12.49 -6.46
C ALA A 140 -6.98 -11.94 -7.89
N LEU A 141 -6.18 -12.42 -8.86
CA LEU A 141 -6.36 -12.10 -10.29
C LEU A 141 -7.61 -12.75 -10.89
N GLU A 142 -8.17 -13.78 -10.27
CA GLU A 142 -9.38 -14.45 -10.75
C GLU A 142 -10.64 -13.59 -10.57
N PHE A 143 -10.59 -12.68 -9.59
CA PHE A 143 -11.71 -11.83 -9.19
C PHE A 143 -11.28 -10.38 -8.94
N PRO A 144 -10.67 -9.72 -9.95
CA PRO A 144 -10.07 -8.39 -9.82
C PRO A 144 -11.08 -7.29 -9.45
N GLU A 145 -12.39 -7.49 -9.67
CA GLU A 145 -13.44 -6.58 -9.24
C GLU A 145 -13.48 -6.37 -7.71
N PHE A 146 -13.02 -7.34 -6.92
CA PHE A 146 -12.95 -7.25 -5.45
C PHE A 146 -11.56 -6.85 -4.96
N SER A 147 -10.84 -6.10 -5.78
CA SER A 147 -9.52 -5.59 -5.47
C SER A 147 -9.42 -4.09 -5.73
N VAL A 148 -8.51 -3.45 -5.01
CA VAL A 148 -8.12 -2.06 -5.25
C VAL A 148 -6.62 -1.94 -5.06
N VAL A 149 -5.94 -1.40 -6.04
CA VAL A 149 -4.50 -1.10 -6.04
C VAL A 149 -4.35 0.40 -6.24
N VAL A 150 -3.56 1.02 -5.38
CA VAL A 150 -3.33 2.45 -5.36
C VAL A 150 -1.92 2.73 -5.87
N GLU A 151 -1.84 3.49 -6.95
CA GLU A 151 -0.62 3.84 -7.62
C GLU A 151 -0.34 5.34 -7.48
N TYR A 152 0.91 5.68 -7.20
CA TYR A 152 1.43 7.02 -7.48
C TYR A 152 2.49 6.91 -8.56
N HIS A 153 2.17 7.45 -9.74
CA HIS A 153 2.98 7.31 -10.94
C HIS A 153 3.24 5.84 -11.34
N ARG A 154 4.36 5.24 -10.90
CA ARG A 154 4.74 3.84 -11.20
C ARG A 154 5.00 3.03 -9.93
N ILE A 155 4.52 3.49 -8.78
CA ILE A 155 4.76 2.85 -7.48
C ILE A 155 3.43 2.45 -6.88
N VAL A 156 3.36 1.22 -6.40
CA VAL A 156 2.25 0.76 -5.55
C VAL A 156 2.41 1.41 -4.17
N ILE A 157 1.45 2.24 -3.80
CA ILE A 157 1.43 2.96 -2.51
C ILE A 157 0.35 2.42 -1.57
N GLY A 158 -0.54 1.55 -2.05
CA GLY A 158 -1.52 0.86 -1.24
C GLY A 158 -2.24 -0.21 -2.04
N PHE A 159 -2.86 -1.15 -1.34
CA PHE A 159 -3.71 -2.16 -1.94
C PHE A 159 -4.74 -2.68 -0.92
N GLY A 160 -5.83 -3.23 -1.44
CA GLY A 160 -6.86 -3.90 -0.66
C GLY A 160 -7.48 -5.04 -1.47
N PHE A 161 -7.75 -6.15 -0.80
CA PHE A 161 -8.34 -7.34 -1.39
C PHE A 161 -9.50 -7.85 -0.54
N LEU A 162 -10.55 -8.30 -1.22
CA LEU A 162 -11.69 -8.96 -0.63
C LEU A 162 -11.93 -10.27 -1.39
N VAL A 163 -12.17 -11.35 -0.65
CA VAL A 163 -12.56 -12.65 -1.18
C VAL A 163 -14.08 -12.76 -1.04
N PRO A 164 -14.83 -12.85 -2.15
CA PRO A 164 -16.27 -13.04 -2.11
C PRO A 164 -16.63 -14.50 -1.80
N ASP A 165 -17.85 -14.73 -1.30
CA ASP A 165 -18.51 -16.05 -1.22
C ASP A 165 -17.73 -17.11 -0.42
N VAL A 166 -17.08 -16.69 0.68
CA VAL A 166 -16.35 -17.59 1.60
C VAL A 166 -17.30 -18.64 2.20
N THR A 167 -18.49 -18.19 2.58
CA THR A 167 -19.71 -19.00 2.67
C THR A 167 -20.75 -18.28 1.80
N HIS A 168 -21.82 -18.95 1.36
CA HIS A 168 -22.75 -18.46 0.32
C HIS A 168 -23.19 -16.97 0.39
N SER A 169 -23.12 -16.31 1.56
CA SER A 169 -23.45 -14.88 1.77
C SER A 169 -22.30 -14.01 2.28
N ASP A 170 -21.12 -14.56 2.49
CA ASP A 170 -20.06 -13.94 3.26
C ASP A 170 -18.92 -13.46 2.36
N ALA A 171 -18.33 -12.34 2.74
CA ALA A 171 -17.19 -11.74 2.09
C ALA A 171 -16.11 -11.46 3.13
N TYR A 172 -14.86 -11.76 2.79
CA TYR A 172 -13.73 -11.62 3.72
C TYR A 172 -12.70 -10.66 3.17
N ILE A 173 -12.41 -9.57 3.89
CA ILE A 173 -11.32 -8.67 3.54
C ILE A 173 -10.01 -9.32 3.98
N SER A 174 -9.22 -9.77 3.01
CA SER A 174 -7.97 -10.49 3.26
C SER A 174 -6.80 -9.57 3.57
N PHE A 175 -6.68 -8.45 2.85
CA PHE A 175 -5.60 -7.49 3.05
C PHE A 175 -6.09 -6.07 2.85
N ILE A 176 -5.60 -5.15 3.69
CA ILE A 176 -5.62 -3.70 3.45
C ILE A 176 -4.27 -3.15 3.89
N PHE A 177 -3.60 -2.45 2.97
CA PHE A 177 -2.28 -1.90 3.21
C PHE A 177 -2.13 -0.52 2.57
N THR A 178 -1.54 0.41 3.31
CA THR A 178 -1.06 1.70 2.76
C THR A 178 0.39 1.88 3.20
N LEU A 179 1.24 2.20 2.22
CA LEU A 179 2.67 2.36 2.41
C LEU A 179 2.98 3.44 3.45
N PRO A 180 3.95 3.24 4.36
CA PRO A 180 4.40 4.28 5.28
C PRO A 180 4.78 5.59 4.55
N GLY A 181 4.34 6.71 5.12
CA GLY A 181 4.40 8.05 4.51
C GLY A 181 3.21 8.41 3.60
N TRP A 182 2.46 7.43 3.08
CA TRP A 182 1.22 7.65 2.31
C TRP A 182 -0.05 7.53 3.18
N ARG A 183 0.12 7.15 4.45
CA ARG A 183 -0.96 7.04 5.44
C ARG A 183 -1.48 8.43 5.87
N ARG A 184 -2.59 8.45 6.62
CA ARG A 184 -3.26 9.66 7.14
C ARG A 184 -3.77 10.63 6.06
N ALA A 185 -3.95 10.12 4.84
CA ALA A 185 -4.45 10.89 3.69
C ALA A 185 -5.80 10.37 3.16
N GLY A 186 -6.48 9.48 3.90
CA GLY A 186 -7.76 8.89 3.49
C GLY A 186 -7.66 7.77 2.45
N ILE A 187 -6.46 7.35 2.05
CA ILE A 187 -6.27 6.28 1.05
C ILE A 187 -6.90 4.96 1.50
N ALA A 188 -6.56 4.48 2.70
CA ALA A 188 -7.14 3.25 3.25
C ALA A 188 -8.66 3.34 3.45
N ARG A 189 -9.16 4.53 3.83
CA ARG A 189 -10.60 4.80 3.92
C ARG A 189 -11.28 4.64 2.57
N TYR A 190 -10.71 5.18 1.50
CA TYR A 190 -11.28 5.02 0.17
C TYR A 190 -11.23 3.56 -0.32
N MET A 191 -10.12 2.86 -0.10
CA MET A 191 -10.00 1.44 -0.44
C MET A 191 -11.08 0.60 0.25
N LEU A 192 -11.24 0.79 1.57
CA LEU A 192 -12.24 0.07 2.36
C LEU A 192 -13.67 0.41 1.91
N TYR A 193 -13.96 1.70 1.67
CA TYR A 193 -15.23 2.14 1.09
C TYR A 193 -15.52 1.44 -0.23
N HIS A 194 -14.53 1.37 -1.14
CA HIS A 194 -14.68 0.71 -2.43
C HIS A 194 -15.01 -0.77 -2.27
N LEU A 195 -14.26 -1.51 -1.45
CA LEU A 195 -14.47 -2.95 -1.24
C LEU A 195 -15.85 -3.26 -0.64
N ILE A 196 -16.28 -2.49 0.37
CA ILE A 196 -17.62 -2.62 0.98
C ILE A 196 -18.70 -2.34 -0.07
N ASN A 197 -18.52 -1.30 -0.88
CA ASN A 197 -19.46 -0.90 -1.92
C ASN A 197 -19.58 -1.96 -3.03
N THR A 198 -18.50 -2.67 -3.35
CA THR A 198 -18.48 -3.73 -4.36
C THR A 198 -19.26 -4.97 -3.90
N CYS A 199 -19.19 -5.31 -2.61
CA CYS A 199 -19.88 -6.45 -1.99
C CYS A 199 -21.13 -6.06 -1.20
N ARG A 200 -21.86 -5.03 -1.66
CA ARG A 200 -23.11 -4.63 -0.99
C ARG A 200 -24.07 -5.80 -0.85
N GLY A 201 -24.65 -5.93 0.33
CA GLY A 201 -25.60 -6.98 0.68
C GLY A 201 -24.96 -8.28 1.18
N LYS A 202 -23.64 -8.43 1.08
CA LYS A 202 -22.91 -9.54 1.70
C LYS A 202 -22.54 -9.21 3.14
N ASP A 203 -22.32 -10.26 3.93
CA ASP A 203 -21.79 -10.13 5.28
C ASP A 203 -20.27 -9.99 5.22
N ILE A 204 -19.73 -8.82 5.58
CA ILE A 204 -18.30 -8.51 5.40
C ILE A 204 -17.56 -8.68 6.72
N THR A 205 -16.54 -9.52 6.71
CA THR A 205 -15.72 -9.85 7.89
C THR A 205 -14.23 -9.66 7.60
N LEU A 206 -13.44 -9.52 8.67
CA LEU A 206 -11.97 -9.45 8.58
C LEU A 206 -11.30 -9.85 9.89
N HIS A 207 -10.00 -10.18 9.81
CA HIS A 207 -9.13 -10.27 10.97
C HIS A 207 -8.16 -9.10 11.01
N VAL A 208 -7.89 -8.60 12.22
CA VAL A 208 -6.89 -7.56 12.47
C VAL A 208 -6.07 -7.91 13.70
N SER A 209 -4.76 -7.69 13.63
CA SER A 209 -3.88 -7.86 14.79
C SER A 209 -4.34 -7.00 15.96
N ALA A 210 -4.33 -7.59 17.16
CA ALA A 210 -4.79 -6.93 18.38
C ALA A 210 -3.95 -5.70 18.75
N SER A 211 -2.69 -5.61 18.27
CA SER A 211 -1.83 -4.45 18.45
C SER A 211 -1.97 -3.37 17.36
N ASN A 212 -2.73 -3.62 16.30
CA ASN A 212 -2.88 -2.68 15.19
C ASN A 212 -3.99 -1.65 15.44
N THR A 213 -3.76 -0.75 16.39
CA THR A 213 -4.70 0.31 16.79
C THR A 213 -5.12 1.19 15.60
N SER A 214 -4.19 1.48 14.67
CA SER A 214 -4.49 2.33 13.52
C SER A 214 -5.53 1.72 12.57
N ALA A 215 -5.47 0.40 12.37
CA ALA A 215 -6.44 -0.32 11.55
C ALA A 215 -7.78 -0.50 12.29
N LEU A 216 -7.75 -0.80 13.59
CA LEU A 216 -8.96 -0.89 14.41
C LEU A 216 -9.79 0.40 14.36
N LEU A 217 -9.14 1.56 14.53
CA LEU A 217 -9.81 2.86 14.42
C LEU A 217 -10.41 3.10 13.03
N LEU A 218 -9.70 2.69 11.96
CA LEU A 218 -10.23 2.77 10.60
C LEU A 218 -11.48 1.91 10.44
N TYR A 219 -11.45 0.66 10.89
CA TYR A 219 -12.58 -0.27 10.76
C TYR A 219 -13.80 0.18 11.56
N GLN A 220 -13.59 0.74 12.76
CA GLN A 220 -14.66 1.32 13.56
C GLN A 220 -15.39 2.47 12.85
N GLN A 221 -14.68 3.30 12.07
CA GLN A 221 -15.31 4.37 11.27
C GLN A 221 -16.28 3.84 10.21
N PHE A 222 -16.13 2.59 9.80
CA PHE A 222 -17.04 1.88 8.89
C PHE A 222 -18.05 1.01 9.61
N ALA A 223 -18.21 1.15 10.93
CA ALA A 223 -19.11 0.34 11.75
C ALA A 223 -18.78 -1.16 11.81
N PHE A 224 -17.51 -1.54 11.62
CA PHE A 224 -17.06 -2.87 12.03
C PHE A 224 -17.05 -2.98 13.54
N LYS A 225 -17.56 -4.10 14.07
CA LYS A 225 -17.53 -4.43 15.49
C LYS A 225 -16.73 -5.71 15.74
N PRO A 226 -15.99 -5.80 16.85
CA PRO A 226 -15.36 -7.04 17.25
C PRO A 226 -16.42 -8.04 17.70
N GLU A 227 -16.36 -9.25 17.13
CA GLU A 227 -17.19 -10.39 17.55
C GLU A 227 -16.39 -11.35 18.42
N GLU A 228 -15.11 -11.55 18.10
CA GLU A 228 -14.27 -12.53 18.79
C GLU A 228 -12.83 -12.02 18.94
N PHE A 229 -12.17 -12.42 20.03
CA PHE A 229 -10.74 -12.29 20.23
C PHE A 229 -10.09 -13.68 20.11
N ILE A 230 -9.24 -13.84 19.10
CA ILE A 230 -8.63 -15.12 18.75
C ILE A 230 -7.18 -15.11 19.21
N GLN A 231 -6.87 -15.97 20.18
CA GLN A 231 -5.50 -16.16 20.64
C GLN A 231 -4.67 -16.89 19.58
N ASN A 232 -3.40 -16.50 19.42
CA ASN A 232 -2.43 -17.22 18.58
C ASN A 232 -2.83 -17.37 17.11
N PHE A 233 -3.69 -16.49 16.60
CA PHE A 233 -4.16 -16.49 15.21
C PHE A 233 -3.01 -16.48 14.19
N TYR A 234 -1.95 -15.70 14.45
CA TYR A 234 -0.82 -15.54 13.52
C TYR A 234 0.31 -16.57 13.70
N ASP A 235 0.22 -17.53 14.63
CA ASP A 235 1.30 -18.49 14.90
C ASP A 235 1.65 -19.37 13.70
N LYS A 236 0.66 -19.68 12.87
CA LYS A 236 0.86 -20.45 11.62
C LYS A 236 1.61 -19.67 10.53
N PHE A 237 1.72 -18.36 10.64
CA PHE A 237 2.30 -17.48 9.63
C PHE A 237 3.64 -16.88 10.07
N MET A 238 3.83 -16.72 11.38
CA MET A 238 5.00 -16.07 11.96
C MET A 238 6.04 -17.07 12.44
N PRO A 239 7.34 -16.77 12.32
CA PRO A 239 8.37 -17.60 12.92
C PRO A 239 8.22 -17.61 14.46
N PRO A 240 8.63 -18.70 15.14
CA PRO A 240 8.57 -18.78 16.61
C PRO A 240 9.35 -17.66 17.31
N THR A 241 10.35 -17.08 16.65
CA THR A 241 11.20 -15.99 17.16
C THR A 241 10.58 -14.60 17.01
N SER A 242 9.43 -14.45 16.33
CA SER A 242 8.78 -13.14 16.14
C SER A 242 8.28 -12.58 17.47
N THR A 243 8.58 -11.30 17.72
CA THR A 243 8.09 -10.51 18.85
C THR A 243 6.78 -9.78 18.57
N GLU A 244 6.24 -9.90 17.35
CA GLU A 244 4.98 -9.27 16.97
C GLU A 244 3.77 -9.91 17.65
N CYS A 245 2.65 -9.17 17.72
CA CYS A 245 1.42 -9.65 18.35
C CYS A 245 0.81 -10.81 17.56
N ARG A 246 0.62 -11.95 18.25
CA ARG A 246 0.10 -13.20 17.67
C ARG A 246 -1.43 -13.29 17.68
N HIS A 247 -2.10 -12.40 18.41
CA HIS A 247 -3.54 -12.40 18.60
C HIS A 247 -4.25 -11.52 17.57
N ALA A 248 -5.49 -11.87 17.24
CA ALA A 248 -6.31 -11.10 16.32
C ALA A 248 -7.71 -10.85 16.89
N PHE A 249 -8.31 -9.73 16.50
CA PHE A 249 -9.75 -9.55 16.58
C PHE A 249 -10.39 -9.98 15.28
N PHE A 250 -11.45 -10.76 15.38
CA PHE A 250 -12.39 -11.00 14.29
C PHE A 250 -13.45 -9.90 14.31
N LEU A 251 -13.54 -9.15 13.23
CA LEU A 251 -14.49 -8.05 13.09
C LEU A 251 -15.54 -8.36 12.01
N ARG A 252 -16.78 -7.95 12.27
CA ARG A 252 -17.89 -7.99 11.30
C ARG A 252 -18.46 -6.60 11.07
N LEU A 253 -18.77 -6.28 9.82
CA LEU A 253 -19.45 -5.06 9.43
C LEU A 253 -20.90 -5.11 9.93
N CYS A 254 -21.30 -4.16 10.78
CA CYS A 254 -22.70 -4.05 11.18
C CYS A 254 -23.58 -3.64 10.00
N LYS A 255 -24.75 -4.29 9.90
CA LYS A 255 -25.82 -3.96 8.95
C LYS A 255 -26.61 -2.75 9.42
#